data_AF-A0A1I0F6A1-F1
#
_entry.id   AF-A0A1I0F6A1-F1
#
_cell.length_a   1.000
_cell.length_b   1.000
_cell.length_c   1.000
_cell.angle_alpha   90.00
_cell.angle_beta   90.00
_cell.angle_gamma   90.00
#
_symmetry.space_group_name_H-M   'P 1'
#
loop_
_entity.id
_entity.type
_entity.pdbx_description
1 polymer ?
#
loop_
_entity_poly.entity_id
_entity_poly.type
_entity_poly.pdbx_seq_one_letter_code
_entity_poly.pdbx_strand_id
1 'polypeptide(L)'
;MKLLWAYTLVFILSATPFLEAYGIIPVAAIAGLSITVVMVLGLVGNILTVLLVILFINQIKTWRKKKRVERKHKESKRSVRAQNLWKKFGLPGLAIFGPLFVGSHLTALFSMSLGGTKKKTFAWMAASITTWSIAFTVLLQSGIDLMNIENRGLINYFKMNQ
;
A
#
# COMPACT_ATOMS: atom_id res chain seq x y z
N MET A 1 -18.11 -19.48 -9.68
CA MET A 1 -18.40 -18.77 -8.41
C MET A 1 -17.18 -18.65 -7.47
N LYS A 2 -16.39 -19.71 -7.26
CA LYS A 2 -15.21 -19.68 -6.35
C LYS A 2 -14.14 -18.65 -6.75
N LEU A 3 -13.81 -18.54 -8.04
CA LEU A 3 -12.83 -17.56 -8.54
C LEU A 3 -13.26 -16.11 -8.30
N LEU A 4 -14.55 -15.80 -8.53
CA LEU A 4 -15.11 -14.48 -8.31
C LEU A 4 -14.99 -14.06 -6.83
N TRP A 5 -15.26 -14.99 -5.92
CA TRP A 5 -15.02 -14.78 -4.49
C TRP A 5 -13.55 -14.56 -4.15
N ALA A 6 -12.63 -15.34 -4.74
CA ALA A 6 -11.21 -15.18 -4.51
C ALA A 6 -10.70 -13.78 -4.95
N TYR A 7 -11.12 -13.30 -6.12
CA TYR A 7 -10.80 -11.95 -6.59
C TYR A 7 -11.41 -10.85 -5.70
N THR A 8 -12.64 -11.03 -5.23
CA THR A 8 -13.26 -10.11 -4.27
C THR A 8 -12.48 -10.07 -2.96
N LEU A 9 -12.00 -11.21 -2.46
CA LEU A 9 -11.16 -11.27 -1.26
C LEU A 9 -9.83 -10.54 -1.47
N VAL A 10 -9.18 -10.69 -2.62
CA VAL A 10 -7.96 -9.94 -2.95
C VAL A 10 -8.20 -8.43 -2.86
N PHE A 11 -9.30 -7.97 -3.42
CA PHE A 11 -9.68 -6.55 -3.37
C PHE A 11 -9.90 -6.09 -1.92
N ILE A 12 -10.70 -6.82 -1.13
CA ILE A 12 -11.02 -6.46 0.27
C ILE A 12 -9.75 -6.50 1.14
N LEU A 13 -8.93 -7.54 1.01
CA LEU A 13 -7.68 -7.67 1.77
C LEU A 13 -6.72 -6.55 1.41
N SER A 14 -6.53 -6.24 0.13
CA SER A 14 -5.64 -5.14 -0.28
C SER A 14 -6.16 -3.75 0.10
N ALA A 15 -7.49 -3.59 0.19
CA ALA A 15 -8.13 -2.39 0.71
C ALA A 15 -7.97 -2.26 2.23
N THR A 16 -7.73 -3.34 2.95
CA THR A 16 -7.63 -3.31 4.41
C THR A 16 -6.37 -2.54 4.83
N PRO A 17 -6.48 -1.52 5.70
CA PRO A 17 -5.31 -0.84 6.23
C PRO A 17 -4.34 -1.84 6.86
N PHE A 18 -3.03 -1.60 6.70
CA PHE A 18 -1.94 -2.49 7.14
C PHE A 18 -1.76 -3.77 6.30
N LEU A 19 -2.70 -4.13 5.43
CA LEU A 19 -2.53 -5.18 4.43
C LEU A 19 -2.17 -4.53 3.10
N GLU A 20 -0.87 -4.50 2.82
CA GLU A 20 -0.36 -3.76 1.67
C GLU A 20 -0.45 -4.57 0.37
N ALA A 21 -0.77 -3.89 -0.74
CA ALA A 21 -0.95 -4.52 -2.05
C ALA A 21 0.25 -5.38 -2.47
N TYR A 22 1.47 -4.91 -2.24
CA TYR A 22 2.70 -5.65 -2.57
C TYR A 22 2.91 -6.93 -1.73
N GLY A 23 2.14 -7.15 -0.66
CA GLY A 23 2.10 -8.42 0.08
C GLY A 23 0.95 -9.32 -0.37
N ILE A 24 -0.25 -8.75 -0.56
CA ILE A 24 -1.44 -9.52 -0.98
C ILE A 24 -1.33 -10.03 -2.41
N ILE A 25 -0.78 -9.23 -3.33
CA ILE A 25 -0.65 -9.58 -4.75
C ILE A 25 0.21 -10.85 -4.92
N PRO A 26 1.43 -10.94 -4.34
CA PRO A 26 2.23 -12.17 -4.41
C PRO A 26 1.53 -13.40 -3.84
N VAL A 27 0.88 -13.27 -2.67
CA VAL A 27 0.19 -14.40 -2.03
C VAL A 27 -0.93 -14.95 -2.90
N ALA A 28 -1.75 -14.07 -3.49
CA ALA A 28 -2.82 -14.47 -4.38
C ALA A 28 -2.32 -15.03 -5.71
N ALA A 29 -1.21 -14.51 -6.24
CA ALA A 29 -0.53 -15.06 -7.41
C ALA A 29 -0.02 -16.49 -7.16
N ILE A 30 0.62 -16.75 -6.01
CA ILE A 30 1.06 -18.10 -5.61
C ILE A 30 -0.13 -19.05 -5.44
N ALA A 31 -1.29 -18.54 -5.00
CA ALA A 31 -2.53 -19.32 -4.92
C ALA A 31 -3.16 -19.64 -6.29
N GLY A 32 -2.50 -19.29 -7.40
CA GLY A 32 -2.92 -19.64 -8.76
C GLY A 32 -3.91 -18.67 -9.40
N LEU A 33 -4.15 -17.49 -8.81
CA LEU A 33 -4.97 -16.47 -9.44
C LEU A 33 -4.20 -15.75 -10.55
N SER A 34 -4.94 -15.19 -11.52
CA SER A 34 -4.33 -14.39 -12.59
C SER A 34 -3.59 -13.19 -12.02
N ILE A 35 -2.26 -13.17 -12.23
CA ILE A 35 -1.36 -12.13 -11.73
C ILE A 35 -1.83 -10.74 -12.15
N THR A 36 -2.22 -10.57 -13.42
CA THR A 36 -2.67 -9.30 -13.97
C THR A 36 -3.94 -8.80 -13.26
N VAL A 37 -4.92 -9.68 -13.04
CA VAL A 37 -6.19 -9.33 -12.39
C VAL A 37 -5.96 -9.00 -10.92
N VAL A 38 -5.18 -9.83 -10.22
CA VAL A 38 -4.82 -9.62 -8.82
C VAL A 38 -4.06 -8.31 -8.63
N MET A 39 -3.10 -7.99 -9.53
CA MET A 39 -2.34 -6.74 -9.47
C MET A 39 -3.26 -5.53 -9.59
N VAL A 40 -4.17 -5.52 -10.56
CA VAL A 40 -5.13 -4.42 -10.75
C VAL A 40 -6.04 -4.28 -9.54
N LEU A 41 -6.65 -5.37 -9.08
CA LEU A 41 -7.54 -5.33 -7.92
C LEU A 41 -6.82 -4.91 -6.63
N GLY A 42 -5.61 -5.42 -6.42
CA GLY A 42 -4.80 -5.09 -5.25
C GLY A 42 -4.40 -3.61 -5.24
N LEU A 43 -3.95 -3.09 -6.38
CA LEU A 43 -3.62 -1.67 -6.54
C LEU A 43 -4.83 -0.78 -6.33
N VAL A 44 -5.95 -1.08 -6.99
CA VAL A 44 -7.17 -0.26 -6.88
C VAL A 44 -7.68 -0.24 -5.44
N GLY A 45 -7.76 -1.41 -4.79
CA GLY A 45 -8.20 -1.52 -3.40
C GLY A 45 -7.33 -0.70 -2.45
N ASN A 46 -6.01 -0.85 -2.54
CA ASN A 46 -5.06 -0.19 -1.64
C ASN A 46 -4.99 1.34 -1.89
N ILE A 47 -4.92 1.77 -3.15
CA ILE A 47 -4.89 3.20 -3.50
C ILE A 47 -6.20 3.88 -3.06
N LEU A 48 -7.35 3.19 -3.20
CA LEU A 48 -8.64 3.71 -2.78
C LEU A 48 -8.67 3.98 -1.27
N THR A 49 -8.20 3.05 -0.45
CA THR A 49 -8.23 3.25 1.01
C THR A 49 -7.18 4.24 1.50
N VAL A 50 -6.01 4.30 0.86
CA VAL A 50 -5.04 5.39 1.08
C VAL A 50 -5.64 6.76 0.73
N LEU A 51 -6.39 6.86 -0.37
CA LEU A 51 -7.11 8.08 -0.73
C LEU A 51 -8.14 8.46 0.35
N LEU A 52 -8.91 7.49 0.86
CA LEU A 52 -9.86 7.73 1.96
C LEU A 52 -9.16 8.25 3.22
N VAL A 53 -8.02 7.67 3.60
CA VAL A 53 -7.21 8.16 4.74
C VAL A 53 -6.75 9.60 4.51
N ILE A 54 -6.25 9.90 3.32
CA ILE A 54 -5.81 11.26 2.96
C ILE A 54 -6.96 12.26 3.04
N LEU A 55 -8.13 11.91 2.51
CA LEU A 55 -9.34 12.74 2.55
C LEU A 55 -9.80 12.98 3.98
N PHE A 56 -9.86 11.93 4.79
CA PHE A 56 -10.25 11.98 6.18
C PHE A 56 -9.34 12.91 7.00
N ILE A 57 -8.02 12.77 6.85
CA ILE A 57 -7.06 13.64 7.55
C ILE A 57 -7.18 15.08 7.08
N ASN A 58 -7.37 15.31 5.78
CA ASN A 58 -7.58 16.64 5.24
C ASN A 58 -8.83 17.30 5.84
N GLN A 59 -9.94 16.56 5.94
CA GLN A 59 -11.18 17.05 6.54
C GLN A 59 -11.00 17.42 8.02
N ILE A 60 -10.30 16.57 8.78
CA ILE A 60 -9.93 16.87 10.18
C ILE A 60 -9.10 18.15 10.28
N LYS A 61 -8.11 18.32 9.39
CA LYS A 61 -7.26 19.52 9.36
C LYS A 61 -8.08 20.78 9.09
N THR A 62 -8.99 20.75 8.10
CA THR A 62 -9.85 21.89 7.78
C THR A 62 -10.81 22.23 8.91
N TRP A 63 -11.38 21.21 9.56
CA TRP A 63 -12.28 21.40 10.71
C TRP A 63 -11.57 22.05 11.90
N ARG A 64 -10.36 21.61 12.22
CA ARG A 64 -9.56 22.20 13.31
C ARG A 64 -9.09 23.61 13.02
N LYS A 65 -8.68 23.90 11.78
CA LYS A 65 -8.31 25.26 11.36
C LYS A 65 -9.48 26.23 11.56
N LYS A 66 -10.70 25.79 11.24
CA LYS A 66 -11.93 26.59 11.47
C LYS A 66 -12.19 26.84 12.96
N LYS A 67 -11.86 25.88 13.84
CA LYS A 67 -12.07 26.00 15.29
C LYS A 67 -10.89 26.64 16.07
N ARG A 68 -9.82 27.10 15.39
CA ARG A 68 -8.56 27.60 16.02
C ARG A 68 -8.04 26.71 17.16
N VAL A 69 -8.27 25.40 17.07
CA VAL A 69 -7.79 24.45 18.09
C VAL A 69 -6.33 24.16 17.83
N GLU A 70 -5.44 24.81 18.57
CA GLU A 70 -4.04 24.45 18.62
C GLU A 70 -3.86 23.11 19.34
N ARG A 71 -3.10 22.20 18.74
CA ARG A 71 -2.63 21.00 19.43
C ARG A 71 -1.22 21.23 19.92
N LYS A 72 -1.02 21.19 21.23
CA LYS A 72 0.28 20.79 21.80
C LYS A 72 0.48 19.31 21.48
N HIS A 73 1.19 19.01 20.40
CA HIS A 73 1.60 17.64 20.11
C HIS A 73 2.57 17.18 21.20
N LYS A 74 2.21 16.16 22.00
CA LYS A 74 3.20 15.46 22.81
C LYS A 74 4.20 14.80 21.86
N GLU A 75 5.45 15.23 21.92
CA GLU A 75 6.53 14.66 21.11
C GLU A 75 6.82 13.24 21.59
N SER A 76 6.27 12.25 20.90
CA SER A 76 6.70 10.87 21.06
C SER A 76 8.00 10.64 20.29
N LYS A 77 8.83 9.69 20.74
CA LYS A 77 10.07 9.28 20.03
C LYS A 77 9.81 8.94 18.55
N ARG A 78 8.64 8.36 18.24
CA ARG A 78 8.21 8.04 16.86
C ARG A 78 7.87 9.31 16.05
N SER A 79 7.23 10.30 16.67
CA SER A 79 6.93 11.60 16.04
C SER A 79 8.22 12.33 15.65
N VAL A 80 9.21 12.38 16.55
CA VAL A 80 10.52 13.02 16.30
C VAL A 80 11.24 12.36 15.13
N ARG A 81 11.27 11.02 15.06
CA ARG A 81 11.86 10.30 13.92
C ARG A 81 11.17 10.63 12.59
N ALA A 82 9.83 10.63 12.57
CA ALA A 82 9.08 10.98 11.36
C ALA A 82 9.34 12.43 10.92
N GLN A 83 9.46 13.37 11.87
CA GLN A 83 9.82 14.76 11.59
C GLN A 83 11.25 14.89 11.02
N ASN A 84 12.23 14.15 11.56
CA ASN A 84 13.59 14.16 11.04
C ASN A 84 13.66 13.61 9.62
N LEU A 85 12.95 12.51 9.33
CA LEU A 85 12.82 11.98 7.97
C LEU A 85 12.17 12.99 7.02
N TRP A 86 11.10 13.66 7.46
CA TRP A 86 10.45 14.71 6.68
C TRP A 86 11.38 15.89 6.40
N LYS A 87 12.16 16.36 7.39
CA LYS A 87 13.13 17.45 7.19
C LYS A 87 14.21 17.07 6.17
N LYS A 88 14.66 15.82 6.16
CA LYS A 88 15.74 15.35 5.28
C LYS A 88 15.27 15.01 3.86
N PHE A 89 14.11 14.37 3.73
CA PHE A 89 13.66 13.75 2.47
C PHE A 89 12.33 14.28 1.94
N GLY A 90 11.59 15.03 2.77
CA GLY A 90 10.26 15.55 2.43
C GLY A 90 9.27 14.46 2.03
N LEU A 91 8.27 14.87 1.26
CA LEU A 91 7.22 13.99 0.76
C LEU A 91 7.72 12.87 -0.17
N PRO A 92 8.60 13.13 -1.16
CA PRO A 92 9.05 12.10 -2.09
C PRO A 92 9.76 10.93 -1.40
N GLY A 93 10.73 11.20 -0.53
CA GLY A 93 11.47 10.11 0.11
C GLY A 93 10.63 9.37 1.15
N LEU A 94 9.71 10.05 1.85
CA LEU A 94 8.75 9.35 2.70
C LEU A 94 7.81 8.47 1.88
N ALA A 95 7.33 8.94 0.72
CA ALA A 95 6.47 8.12 -0.12
C ALA A 95 7.22 6.93 -0.73
N ILE A 96 8.49 7.07 -1.11
CA ILE A 96 9.27 5.95 -1.66
C ILE A 96 9.54 4.89 -0.60
N PHE A 97 10.10 5.27 0.56
CA PHE A 97 10.57 4.30 1.54
C PHE A 97 9.52 3.97 2.61
N GLY A 98 8.69 4.94 2.98
CA GLY A 98 7.71 4.80 4.05
C GLY A 98 6.77 3.60 3.89
N PRO A 99 6.18 3.34 2.71
CA PRO A 99 5.27 2.22 2.54
C PRO A 99 5.90 0.89 2.91
N LEU A 100 7.15 0.65 2.52
CA LEU A 100 7.85 -0.59 2.83
C LEU A 100 8.11 -0.79 4.33
N PHE A 101 8.47 0.27 5.06
CA PHE A 101 8.87 0.16 6.46
C PHE A 101 7.70 0.26 7.45
N VAL A 102 6.71 1.09 7.15
CA VAL A 102 5.61 1.40 8.08
C VAL A 102 4.23 1.23 7.48
N GLY A 103 4.11 0.87 6.20
CA GLY A 103 2.85 0.77 5.49
C GLY A 103 2.44 2.07 4.80
N SER A 104 1.68 1.94 3.72
CA SER A 104 1.27 3.06 2.87
C SER A 104 0.34 4.01 3.63
N HIS A 105 -0.58 3.44 4.41
CA HIS A 105 -1.57 4.17 5.20
C HIS A 105 -0.92 5.07 6.26
N LEU A 106 0.06 4.54 7.01
CA LEU A 106 0.80 5.32 8.01
C LEU A 106 1.70 6.36 7.35
N THR A 107 2.31 6.03 6.23
CA THR A 107 3.13 6.99 5.46
C THR A 107 2.30 8.15 4.94
N ALA A 108 1.11 7.88 4.40
CA ALA A 108 0.16 8.90 3.98
C ALA A 108 -0.28 9.75 5.17
N LEU A 109 -0.52 9.13 6.33
CA LEU A 109 -0.85 9.85 7.57
C LEU A 109 0.27 10.78 8.02
N PHE A 110 1.51 10.31 8.06
CA PHE A 110 2.67 11.14 8.44
C PHE A 110 2.88 12.27 7.43
N SER A 111 2.84 11.96 6.14
CA SER A 111 2.97 12.93 5.06
C SER A 111 1.91 14.03 5.18
N MET A 112 0.64 13.65 5.33
CA MET A 112 -0.44 14.62 5.55
C MET A 112 -0.24 15.41 6.84
N SER A 113 0.22 14.78 7.93
CA SER A 113 0.38 15.44 9.23
C SER A 113 1.51 16.48 9.22
N LEU A 114 2.64 16.15 8.59
CA LEU A 114 3.89 16.93 8.59
C LEU A 114 3.95 18.07 7.55
N GLY A 115 2.93 18.20 6.69
CA GLY A 115 2.79 19.35 5.79
C GLY A 115 2.48 19.01 4.34
N GLY A 116 2.38 17.73 3.99
CA GLY A 116 1.97 17.29 2.66
C GLY A 116 0.55 17.73 2.32
N THR A 117 0.40 18.32 1.13
CA THR A 117 -0.93 18.68 0.58
C THR A 117 -1.65 17.44 0.09
N LYS A 118 -2.99 17.40 0.21
CA LYS A 118 -3.84 16.29 -0.29
C LYS A 118 -3.43 15.75 -1.66
N LYS A 119 -3.34 16.64 -2.67
CA LYS A 119 -3.04 16.27 -4.06
C LYS A 119 -1.65 15.66 -4.22
N LYS A 120 -0.61 16.33 -3.70
CA LYS A 120 0.76 15.84 -3.80
C LYS A 120 0.95 14.54 -3.03
N THR A 121 0.41 14.43 -1.81
CA THR A 121 0.52 13.21 -1.01
C THR A 121 -0.13 12.03 -1.74
N PHE A 122 -1.33 12.22 -2.29
CA PHE A 122 -1.98 11.15 -3.05
C PHE A 122 -1.17 10.72 -4.27
N ALA A 123 -0.69 11.67 -5.09
CA ALA A 123 0.09 11.35 -6.28
C ALA A 123 1.38 10.55 -5.95
N TRP A 124 2.13 11.01 -4.95
CA TRP A 124 3.35 10.32 -4.51
C TRP A 124 3.09 8.94 -3.91
N MET A 125 2.04 8.81 -3.10
CA MET A 125 1.65 7.53 -2.52
C MET A 125 1.19 6.54 -3.59
N ALA A 126 0.32 6.97 -4.51
CA ALA A 126 -0.15 6.13 -5.61
C ALA A 126 1.01 5.66 -6.50
N ALA A 127 1.93 6.56 -6.85
CA ALA A 127 3.13 6.22 -7.61
C ALA A 127 4.01 5.20 -6.87
N SER A 128 4.22 5.39 -5.57
CA SER A 128 5.03 4.47 -4.75
C SER A 128 4.39 3.08 -4.61
N ILE A 129 3.10 3.02 -4.26
CA ILE A 129 2.34 1.77 -4.14
C ILE A 129 2.39 1.01 -5.47
N THR A 130 2.21 1.71 -6.59
CA THR A 130 2.29 1.12 -7.94
C THR A 130 3.68 0.58 -8.21
N THR A 131 4.71 1.39 -7.96
CA THR A 131 6.12 1.01 -8.21
C THR A 131 6.51 -0.23 -7.41
N TRP A 132 6.19 -0.27 -6.11
CA TRP A 132 6.52 -1.42 -5.27
C TRP A 132 5.70 -2.65 -5.61
N SER A 133 4.41 -2.50 -5.94
CA SER A 133 3.59 -3.65 -6.34
C SER A 133 4.11 -4.29 -7.63
N ILE A 134 4.52 -3.49 -8.61
CA ILE A 134 5.17 -3.98 -9.84
C ILE A 134 6.50 -4.66 -9.49
N ALA A 135 7.36 -3.99 -8.72
CA ALA A 135 8.66 -4.53 -8.35
C ALA A 135 8.56 -5.89 -7.64
N PHE A 136 7.68 -6.02 -6.64
CA PHE A 136 7.48 -7.28 -5.92
C PHE A 136 6.84 -8.37 -6.78
N THR A 137 5.97 -7.99 -7.73
CA THR A 137 5.38 -8.96 -8.65
C THR A 137 6.41 -9.50 -9.64
N VAL A 138 7.26 -8.62 -10.19
CA VAL A 138 8.37 -9.04 -11.06
C VAL A 138 9.35 -9.93 -10.28
N LEU A 139 9.71 -9.54 -9.05
CA LEU A 139 10.56 -10.35 -8.18
C LEU A 139 9.95 -11.73 -7.90
N LEU A 140 8.63 -11.80 -7.68
CA LEU A 140 7.94 -13.08 -7.51
C LEU A 140 8.06 -13.94 -8.77
N GLN A 141 7.78 -13.38 -9.95
CA GLN A 141 7.87 -14.12 -11.22
C GLN A 141 9.28 -14.64 -11.45
N SER A 142 10.29 -13.78 -11.34
CA SER A 142 11.70 -14.18 -11.45
C SER A 142 12.10 -15.24 -10.40
N GLY A 143 11.56 -15.16 -9.18
CA GLY A 143 11.80 -16.15 -8.13
C GLY A 143 11.17 -17.51 -8.44
N ILE A 144 9.94 -17.52 -8.97
CA ILE A 144 9.24 -18.74 -9.41
C ILE A 144 10.03 -19.45 -10.51
N ASP A 145 10.49 -18.68 -11.50
CA ASP A 145 11.26 -19.17 -12.64
C ASP A 145 12.61 -19.73 -12.19
N LEU A 146 13.35 -18.98 -11.37
CA LEU A 146 14.68 -19.37 -10.86
C LEU A 146 14.62 -20.63 -10.00
N MET A 147 13.57 -20.77 -9.18
CA MET A 147 13.38 -21.94 -8.33
C MET A 147 12.74 -23.13 -9.07
N ASN A 148 12.41 -22.95 -10.36
CA ASN A 148 11.73 -23.94 -11.20
C ASN A 148 10.48 -24.54 -10.50
N ILE A 149 9.74 -23.70 -9.76
CA ILE A 149 8.59 -24.13 -8.93
C ILE A 149 7.47 -24.66 -9.82
N GLU A 150 7.35 -24.18 -11.06
CA GLU A 150 6.41 -24.71 -12.05
C GLU A 150 6.60 -26.22 -12.29
N ASN A 151 7.85 -26.70 -12.32
CA ASN A 151 8.17 -28.11 -12.50
C ASN A 151 8.05 -28.96 -11.22
N ARG A 152 7.91 -28.34 -10.05
CA ARG A 152 7.77 -29.05 -8.76
C ARG A 152 6.31 -29.31 -8.35
N GLY A 153 5.34 -29.07 -9.24
CA GLY A 153 3.94 -29.48 -9.04
C GLY A 153 3.09 -28.58 -8.12
N LEU A 154 3.69 -27.61 -7.41
CA LEU A 154 2.94 -26.70 -6.53
C LEU A 154 1.98 -25.78 -7.30
N ILE A 155 2.42 -25.22 -8.43
CA ILE A 155 1.58 -24.35 -9.27
C ILE A 155 0.59 -25.19 -10.09
N ASN A 156 0.98 -26.41 -10.50
CA ASN A 156 0.11 -27.33 -11.24
C ASN A 156 -1.02 -27.91 -10.38
N TYR A 157 -0.84 -28.09 -9.07
CA TYR A 157 -1.91 -28.51 -8.17
C TYR A 157 -3.09 -27.52 -8.13
N PHE A 158 -2.80 -26.21 -8.19
CA PHE A 158 -3.84 -25.17 -8.25
C PHE A 158 -4.41 -24.94 -9.65
N LYS A 159 -3.66 -25.28 -10.72
CA LYS A 159 -4.15 -25.24 -12.11
C LYS A 159 -5.00 -26.46 -12.50
N MET A 160 -4.70 -27.67 -11.99
CA MET A 160 -5.42 -28.91 -12.34
C MET A 160 -6.77 -29.09 -11.65
N ASN A 161 -7.05 -28.33 -10.58
CA ASN A 161 -8.29 -28.40 -9.80
C ASN A 161 -9.27 -27.24 -10.08
N GLN A 162 -9.10 -26.53 -11.19
CA GLN A 162 -10.10 -25.58 -11.73
C GLN A 162 -10.90 -26.23 -12.85
#